data_AF-M2B2P7-F1
#
_entry.id   AF-M2B2P7-F1
#
_cell.length_a   1.000
_cell.length_b   1.000
_cell.length_c   1.000
_cell.angle_alpha   90.00
_cell.angle_beta   90.00
_cell.angle_gamma   90.00
#
_symmetry.space_group_name_H-M   'P 1'
#
loop_
_entity.id
_entity.type
_entity.pdbx_description
1 polymer ?
#
loop_
_entity_poly.entity_id
_entity_poly.type
_entity_poly.pdbx_seq_one_letter_code
_entity_poly.pdbx_strand_id
1 'polypeptide(L)'
;MSSDPDEDVRARLYSAQRQFDLATILVATAAYAVIFALLQFIRASIAFAALAAVFIAIIAFAQAFFFQEKRPRLASALAGATFFVVVIAVTRTLDASPTPRGHDITQYLPIVFVGMFWGYVTGTLIGSAFMAADILRKHFFQRKS
;
A
#
# COMPACT_ATOMS: atom_id res chain seq x y z
N MET A 1 -2.18 -38.50 33.66
CA MET A 1 -1.79 -37.22 33.06
C MET A 1 -2.91 -36.77 32.16
N SER A 2 -3.84 -35.98 32.70
CA SER A 2 -4.93 -35.38 31.92
C SER A 2 -4.34 -34.19 31.17
N SER A 3 -4.28 -34.28 29.83
CA SER A 3 -4.06 -33.13 28.96
C SER A 3 -5.18 -32.13 29.23
N ASP A 4 -4.81 -30.96 29.74
CA ASP A 4 -5.73 -29.87 30.03
C ASP A 4 -6.34 -29.41 28.69
N PRO A 5 -7.67 -29.48 28.48
CA PRO A 5 -8.30 -29.13 27.22
C PRO A 5 -8.01 -27.68 26.76
N ASP A 6 -7.61 -26.80 27.69
CA ASP A 6 -7.22 -25.43 27.39
C ASP A 6 -5.84 -25.32 26.72
N GLU A 7 -4.96 -26.32 26.89
CA GLU A 7 -3.62 -26.33 26.30
C GLU A 7 -3.66 -26.58 24.79
N ASP A 8 -4.54 -27.50 24.34
CA ASP A 8 -4.76 -27.80 22.93
C ASP A 8 -5.41 -26.64 22.17
N VAL A 9 -6.31 -25.89 22.83
CA VAL A 9 -6.95 -24.70 22.24
C VAL A 9 -5.91 -23.58 22.06
N ARG A 10 -5.04 -23.35 23.05
CA ARG A 10 -3.94 -22.37 22.97
C ARG A 10 -2.91 -22.76 21.92
N ALA A 11 -2.55 -24.03 21.82
CA ALA A 11 -1.61 -24.53 20.82
C ALA A 11 -2.15 -24.39 19.38
N ARG A 12 -3.45 -24.61 19.17
CA ARG A 12 -4.12 -24.38 17.86
C ARG A 12 -4.24 -22.90 17.52
N LEU A 13 -4.52 -22.04 18.51
CA LEU A 13 -4.55 -20.58 18.32
C LEU A 13 -3.17 -20.02 17.97
N TYR A 14 -2.09 -20.53 18.57
CA TYR A 14 -0.73 -20.06 18.30
C TYR A 14 -0.08 -20.61 17.02
N SER A 15 -0.49 -21.78 16.53
CA SER A 15 0.13 -22.41 15.35
C SER A 15 -0.47 -21.99 14.01
N ALA A 16 -1.76 -21.63 13.98
CA ALA A 16 -2.45 -21.33 12.71
C ALA A 16 -2.18 -19.91 12.16
N GLN A 17 -1.85 -18.94 13.02
CA GLN A 17 -1.79 -17.53 12.62
C GLN A 17 -0.40 -17.07 12.10
N ARG A 18 0.66 -17.83 12.38
CA ARG A 18 2.06 -17.39 12.13
C ARG A 18 2.54 -17.56 10.69
N GLN A 19 1.96 -18.47 9.91
CA GLN A 19 2.39 -18.71 8.53
C GLN A 19 1.75 -17.75 7.51
N PHE A 20 0.67 -17.06 7.91
CA PHE A 20 -0.02 -16.10 7.04
C PHE A 20 0.69 -14.74 6.93
N ASP A 21 1.67 -14.46 7.79
CA ASP A 21 2.34 -13.15 7.83
C ASP A 21 3.70 -13.13 7.10
N LEU A 22 4.49 -14.22 7.17
CA LEU A 22 5.85 -14.24 6.61
C LEU A 22 5.87 -14.14 5.07
N ALA A 23 4.97 -14.87 4.39
CA ALA A 23 4.87 -14.82 2.93
C ALA A 23 4.46 -13.42 2.44
N THR A 24 3.54 -12.78 3.16
CA THR A 24 3.04 -11.44 2.88
C THR A 24 4.17 -10.41 3.00
N ILE A 25 4.98 -10.49 4.06
CA ILE A 25 6.15 -9.62 4.25
C ILE A 25 7.19 -9.83 3.15
N LEU A 26 7.49 -11.07 2.76
CA LEU A 26 8.43 -11.36 1.67
C LEU A 26 7.96 -10.77 0.33
N VAL A 27 6.68 -10.94 0.00
CA VAL A 27 6.09 -10.40 -1.24
C VAL A 27 6.11 -8.87 -1.22
N ALA A 28 5.75 -8.25 -0.10
CA ALA A 28 5.82 -6.80 0.06
C ALA A 28 7.26 -6.31 -0.14
N THR A 29 8.23 -6.97 0.50
CA THR A 29 9.66 -6.62 0.40
C THR A 29 10.18 -6.77 -1.03
N ALA A 30 9.81 -7.85 -1.72
CA ALA A 30 10.16 -8.08 -3.12
C ALA A 30 9.55 -7.01 -4.04
N ALA A 31 8.28 -6.63 -3.81
CA ALA A 31 7.63 -5.57 -4.57
C ALA A 31 8.35 -4.22 -4.37
N TYR A 32 8.69 -3.85 -3.13
CA TYR A 32 9.47 -2.65 -2.86
C TYR A 32 10.86 -2.70 -3.51
N ALA A 33 11.55 -3.84 -3.45
CA ALA A 33 12.85 -4.01 -4.10
C ALA A 33 12.77 -3.79 -5.62
N VAL A 34 11.75 -4.34 -6.28
CA VAL A 34 11.52 -4.13 -7.72
C VAL A 34 11.23 -2.66 -8.02
N ILE A 35 10.38 -2.01 -7.22
CA ILE A 35 10.05 -0.58 -7.40
C ILE A 35 11.30 0.28 -7.24
N PHE A 36 12.09 0.05 -6.19
CA PHE A 36 13.33 0.80 -5.97
C PHE A 36 14.37 0.54 -7.06
N ALA A 37 14.50 -0.70 -7.53
CA ALA A 37 15.38 -1.02 -8.65
C ALA A 37 14.96 -0.29 -9.93
N LEU A 38 13.66 -0.22 -10.23
CA LEU A 38 13.13 0.53 -11.38
C LEU A 38 13.36 2.04 -11.24
N LEU A 39 13.15 2.59 -10.04
CA LEU A 39 13.41 4.01 -9.76
C LEU A 39 14.90 4.34 -9.90
N GLN A 40 15.78 3.45 -9.44
CA GLN A 40 17.22 3.61 -9.60
C GLN A 40 17.64 3.49 -11.08
N PHE A 41 17.03 2.58 -11.84
CA PHE A 41 17.27 2.41 -13.27
C PHE A 41 17.00 3.69 -14.06
N ILE A 42 15.92 4.41 -13.75
CA ILE A 42 15.60 5.71 -14.36
C ILE A 42 16.34 6.89 -13.71
N ARG A 43 17.27 6.63 -12.78
CA ARG A 43 18.03 7.65 -12.03
C ARG A 43 17.15 8.67 -11.31
N ALA A 44 16.03 8.21 -10.74
CA ALA A 44 15.16 9.07 -9.97
C ALA A 44 15.89 9.66 -8.75
N SER A 45 15.51 10.87 -8.35
CA SER A 45 16.05 11.50 -7.14
C SER A 45 15.64 10.71 -5.88
N ILE A 46 16.48 10.75 -4.85
CA ILE A 46 16.21 10.08 -3.56
C ILE A 46 14.88 10.59 -2.96
N ALA A 47 14.63 11.89 -3.06
CA ALA A 47 13.39 12.50 -2.58
C ALA A 47 12.15 11.94 -3.30
N PHE A 48 12.22 11.78 -4.63
CA PHE A 48 11.13 11.20 -5.40
C PHE A 48 10.91 9.72 -5.05
N ALA A 49 11.99 8.95 -4.89
CA ALA A 49 11.90 7.55 -4.51
C ALA A 49 11.29 7.36 -3.12
N ALA A 50 11.68 8.20 -2.15
CA ALA A 50 11.10 8.20 -0.81
C ALA A 50 9.61 8.57 -0.86
N LEU A 51 9.23 9.60 -1.63
CA LEU A 51 7.84 10.00 -1.79
C LEU A 51 6.98 8.89 -2.40
N ALA A 52 7.50 8.21 -3.45
CA ALA A 52 6.83 7.09 -4.09
C ALA A 52 6.63 5.91 -3.12
N ALA A 53 7.64 5.60 -2.30
CA ALA A 53 7.54 4.55 -1.29
C ALA A 53 6.48 4.87 -0.23
N VAL A 54 6.46 6.11 0.29
CA VAL A 54 5.44 6.58 1.24
C VAL A 54 4.04 6.53 0.63
N PHE A 55 3.90 6.96 -0.63
CA PHE A 55 2.64 6.89 -1.37
C PHE A 55 2.12 5.45 -1.44
N ILE A 56 2.95 4.50 -1.89
CA ILE A 56 2.59 3.08 -1.99
C ILE A 56 2.21 2.52 -0.62
N ALA A 57 2.95 2.85 0.44
CA ALA A 57 2.66 2.42 1.80
C ALA A 57 1.28 2.93 2.27
N ILE A 58 0.95 4.19 2.02
CA ILE A 58 -0.35 4.77 2.37
C ILE A 58 -1.48 4.08 1.60
N ILE A 59 -1.30 3.81 0.31
CA ILE A 59 -2.32 3.08 -0.49
C ILE A 59 -2.53 1.67 0.05
N ALA A 60 -1.44 0.92 0.31
CA ALA A 60 -1.52 -0.43 0.86
C ALA A 60 -2.20 -0.43 2.24
N PHE A 61 -1.83 0.51 3.11
CA PHE A 61 -2.45 0.68 4.42
C PHE A 61 -3.94 1.03 4.30
N ALA A 62 -4.30 1.94 3.39
CA ALA A 62 -5.68 2.32 3.17
C ALA A 62 -6.55 1.14 2.70
N GLN A 63 -6.03 0.29 1.81
CA GLN A 63 -6.71 -0.93 1.38
C GLN A 63 -6.86 -1.94 2.51
N ALA A 64 -5.82 -2.12 3.34
CA ALA A 64 -5.81 -3.08 4.44
C ALA A 64 -6.77 -2.68 5.58
N PHE A 65 -6.79 -1.40 5.98
CA PHE A 65 -7.51 -0.96 7.16
C PHE A 65 -8.93 -0.49 6.89
N PHE A 66 -9.15 0.33 5.86
CA PHE A 66 -10.41 1.09 5.77
C PHE A 66 -11.58 0.32 5.16
N PHE A 67 -11.35 -0.75 4.41
CA PHE A 67 -12.40 -1.25 3.51
C PHE A 67 -12.77 -2.72 3.62
N GLN A 68 -12.23 -3.49 4.58
CA GLN A 68 -12.66 -4.85 4.96
C GLN A 68 -13.38 -5.59 3.80
N GLU A 69 -12.66 -5.73 2.69
CA GLU A 69 -13.07 -6.42 1.44
C GLU A 69 -14.15 -5.77 0.55
N LYS A 70 -14.99 -4.83 1.02
CA LYS A 70 -16.15 -4.38 0.22
C LYS A 70 -15.77 -3.59 -1.03
N ARG A 71 -14.79 -2.66 -0.95
CA ARG A 71 -14.42 -1.76 -2.07
C ARG A 71 -12.95 -1.30 -2.05
N PRO A 72 -11.96 -2.22 -2.18
CA PRO A 72 -10.53 -1.88 -2.09
C PRO A 72 -10.05 -0.87 -3.15
N ARG A 73 -10.70 -0.83 -4.33
CA ARG A 73 -10.31 0.11 -5.40
C ARG A 73 -10.69 1.56 -5.10
N LEU A 74 -11.83 1.75 -4.46
CA LEU A 74 -12.33 3.07 -4.07
C LEU A 74 -11.46 3.63 -2.91
N ALA A 75 -11.03 2.75 -2.00
CA ALA A 75 -10.07 3.07 -0.95
C ALA A 75 -8.79 3.69 -1.49
N SER A 76 -8.18 3.05 -2.49
CA SER A 76 -6.93 3.52 -3.08
C SER A 76 -7.09 4.83 -3.84
N ALA A 77 -8.22 5.01 -4.56
CA ALA A 77 -8.49 6.27 -5.24
C ALA A 77 -8.63 7.42 -4.25
N LEU A 78 -9.38 7.23 -3.15
CA LEU A 78 -9.53 8.26 -2.12
C LEU A 78 -8.22 8.55 -1.39
N ALA A 79 -7.48 7.51 -1.01
CA ALA A 79 -6.18 7.67 -0.37
C ALA A 79 -5.19 8.41 -1.29
N GLY A 80 -5.22 8.14 -2.59
CA GLY A 80 -4.38 8.83 -3.56
C GLY A 80 -4.77 10.30 -3.75
N ALA A 81 -6.07 10.60 -3.81
CA ALA A 81 -6.57 11.97 -3.84
C ALA A 81 -6.09 12.77 -2.62
N THR A 82 -6.30 12.22 -1.43
CA THR A 82 -5.90 12.84 -0.17
C THR A 82 -4.39 13.04 -0.10
N PHE A 83 -3.60 12.05 -0.51
CA PHE A 83 -2.15 12.14 -0.51
C PHE A 83 -1.65 13.30 -1.37
N PHE A 84 -2.13 13.42 -2.61
CA PHE A 84 -1.70 14.49 -3.52
C PHE A 84 -2.10 15.87 -3.02
N VAL A 85 -3.32 16.02 -2.47
CA VAL A 85 -3.76 17.28 -1.85
C VAL A 85 -2.86 17.66 -0.68
N VAL A 86 -2.53 16.71 0.19
CA VAL A 86 -1.65 16.95 1.35
C VAL A 86 -0.24 17.31 0.90
N VAL A 87 0.35 16.57 -0.04
CA VAL A 87 1.70 16.86 -0.57
C VAL A 87 1.77 18.27 -1.16
N ILE A 88 0.76 18.67 -1.94
CA ILE A 88 0.72 20.01 -2.52
C ILE A 88 0.46 21.09 -1.46
N ALA A 89 -0.40 20.84 -0.49
CA ALA A 89 -0.59 21.76 0.63
C ALA A 89 0.73 21.96 1.41
N VAL A 90 1.43 20.88 1.73
CA VAL A 90 2.70 20.93 2.48
C VAL A 90 3.80 21.63 1.68
N THR A 91 4.00 21.26 0.41
CA THR A 91 5.01 21.92 -0.44
C THR A 91 4.75 23.43 -0.57
N ARG A 92 3.49 23.83 -0.76
CA ARG A 92 3.11 25.26 -0.76
C ARG A 92 3.38 25.97 0.57
N THR A 93 3.24 25.29 1.71
CA THR A 93 3.55 25.89 3.02
C THR A 93 5.05 26.01 3.28
N LEU A 94 5.86 25.14 2.66
CA LEU A 94 7.32 25.13 2.81
C LEU A 94 8.01 26.08 1.81
N ASP A 95 7.46 26.24 0.61
CA ASP A 95 7.92 27.21 -0.36
C ASP A 95 7.49 28.62 0.08
N ALA A 96 8.38 29.32 0.80
CA ALA A 96 8.18 30.69 1.30
C ALA A 96 8.02 31.76 0.19
N SER A 97 7.85 31.35 -1.07
CA SER A 97 7.63 32.28 -2.17
C SER A 97 6.25 32.92 -2.02
N PRO A 98 6.14 34.25 -2.04
CA PRO A 98 4.85 34.93 -2.00
C PRO A 98 4.11 34.68 -3.32
N THR A 99 3.45 33.53 -3.44
CA THR A 99 2.54 33.28 -4.55
C THR A 99 1.37 34.27 -4.44
N PRO A 100 0.96 34.92 -5.55
CA PRO A 100 -0.17 35.83 -5.55
C PRO A 100 -1.39 35.16 -4.90
N ARG A 101 -2.00 35.84 -3.92
CA ARG A 101 -3.06 35.33 -3.02
C ARG A 101 -4.39 34.93 -3.70
N GLY A 102 -4.41 34.68 -5.01
CA GLY A 102 -5.54 34.06 -5.70
C GLY A 102 -5.65 32.59 -5.30
N HIS A 103 -6.14 32.31 -4.09
CA HIS A 103 -6.49 30.97 -3.61
C HIS A 103 -7.76 30.52 -4.33
N ASP A 104 -7.62 30.16 -5.60
CA ASP A 104 -8.72 29.56 -6.31
C ASP A 104 -8.75 28.06 -6.01
N ILE A 105 -9.80 27.63 -5.30
CA ILE A 105 -10.04 26.23 -4.96
C ILE A 105 -10.09 25.34 -6.21
N THR A 106 -10.39 25.93 -7.38
CA THR A 106 -10.36 25.24 -8.68
C THR A 106 -9.01 24.61 -9.00
N GLN A 107 -7.90 25.12 -8.44
CA GLN A 107 -6.57 24.55 -8.65
C GLN A 107 -6.40 23.16 -8.02
N TYR A 108 -7.16 22.84 -6.96
CA TYR A 108 -7.10 21.53 -6.31
C TYR A 108 -7.90 20.46 -7.05
N LEU A 109 -8.86 20.86 -7.88
CA LEU A 109 -9.71 19.93 -8.63
C LEU A 109 -8.89 18.99 -9.54
N PRO A 110 -8.00 19.46 -10.44
CA PRO A 110 -7.19 18.56 -11.26
C PRO A 110 -6.25 17.69 -10.42
N ILE A 111 -5.73 18.21 -9.30
CA ILE A 111 -4.85 17.48 -8.38
C ILE A 111 -5.58 16.28 -7.77
N VAL A 112 -6.83 16.49 -7.34
CA VAL A 112 -7.68 15.42 -6.80
C VAL A 112 -7.86 14.32 -7.83
N PHE A 113 -8.21 14.67 -9.07
CA PHE A 113 -8.39 13.66 -10.14
C PHE A 113 -7.11 12.91 -10.47
N VAL A 114 -5.96 13.61 -10.54
CA VAL A 114 -4.66 12.97 -10.74
C VAL A 114 -4.32 12.03 -9.58
N GLY A 115 -4.55 12.46 -8.33
CA GLY A 115 -4.36 11.62 -7.14
C GLY A 115 -5.29 10.40 -7.13
N MET A 116 -6.56 10.56 -7.51
CA MET A 116 -7.51 9.45 -7.65
C MET A 116 -7.04 8.44 -8.68
N PHE A 117 -6.60 8.92 -9.85
CA PHE A 117 -6.11 8.08 -10.94
C PHE A 117 -4.89 7.26 -10.51
N TRP A 118 -3.85 7.91 -9.98
CA TRP A 118 -2.64 7.22 -9.53
C TRP A 118 -2.90 6.30 -8.34
N GLY A 119 -3.75 6.73 -7.39
CA GLY A 119 -4.18 5.89 -6.28
C GLY A 119 -4.85 4.61 -6.77
N TYR A 120 -5.77 4.72 -7.72
CA TYR A 120 -6.44 3.56 -8.33
C TYR A 120 -5.46 2.61 -9.03
N VAL A 121 -4.54 3.16 -9.85
CA VAL A 121 -3.53 2.36 -10.56
C VAL A 121 -2.63 1.61 -9.56
N THR A 122 -2.08 2.31 -8.57
CA THR A 122 -1.22 1.72 -7.54
C THR A 122 -1.98 0.67 -6.71
N GLY A 123 -3.21 0.96 -6.32
CA GLY A 123 -4.05 0.00 -5.60
C GLY A 123 -4.36 -1.26 -6.40
N THR A 124 -4.50 -1.14 -7.72
CA THR A 124 -4.68 -2.28 -8.63
C THR A 124 -3.41 -3.12 -8.71
N LEU A 125 -2.24 -2.48 -8.79
CA LEU A 125 -0.94 -3.17 -8.79
C LEU A 125 -0.70 -3.93 -7.49
N ILE A 126 -0.95 -3.30 -6.33
CA ILE A 126 -0.83 -3.93 -5.01
C ILE A 126 -1.77 -5.15 -4.92
N GLY A 127 -3.03 -4.98 -5.31
CA GLY A 127 -4.00 -6.08 -5.34
C GLY A 127 -3.55 -7.24 -6.24
N SER A 128 -2.99 -6.92 -7.41
CA SER A 128 -2.46 -7.94 -8.34
C SER A 128 -1.26 -8.70 -7.77
N ALA A 129 -0.37 -8.01 -7.03
CA ALA A 129 0.77 -8.64 -6.37
C ALA A 129 0.32 -9.61 -5.28
N PHE A 130 -0.69 -9.25 -4.49
CA PHE A 130 -1.27 -10.15 -3.49
C PHE A 130 -1.98 -11.35 -4.12
N MET A 131 -2.69 -11.18 -5.23
CA MET A 131 -3.28 -12.29 -5.97
C MET A 131 -2.21 -13.23 -6.53
N ALA A 132 -1.14 -12.69 -7.12
CA ALA A 132 -0.02 -13.49 -7.61
C ALA A 132 0.65 -14.29 -6.47
N ALA A 133 0.82 -13.67 -5.31
CA ALA A 133 1.35 -14.33 -4.12
C ALA A 133 0.45 -15.46 -3.62
N ASP A 134 -0.87 -15.26 -3.61
CA ASP A 134 -1.83 -16.31 -3.21
C ASP A 134 -1.83 -17.49 -4.19
N ILE A 135 -1.75 -17.21 -5.50
CA ILE A 135 -1.61 -18.25 -6.54
C ILE A 135 -0.30 -19.04 -6.34
N LEU A 136 0.81 -18.34 -6.14
CA LEU A 136 2.11 -18.96 -5.90
C LEU A 136 2.06 -19.87 -4.67
N ARG A 137 1.48 -19.36 -3.57
CA ARG A 137 1.30 -20.13 -2.34
C ARG A 137 0.48 -21.40 -2.58
N LYS A 138 -0.67 -21.29 -3.25
CA LYS A 138 -1.51 -22.46 -3.55
C LYS A 138 -0.75 -23.50 -4.38
N HIS A 139 0.01 -23.07 -5.38
CA HIS A 139 0.73 -23.99 -6.26
C HIS A 139 1.89 -24.73 -5.57
N PHE A 140 2.67 -24.04 -4.73
CA PHE A 140 3.84 -24.65 -4.08
C PHE A 140 3.50 -25.42 -2.80
N PHE A 141 2.47 -25.01 -2.05
CA PHE A 141 2.16 -25.63 -0.76
C PHE A 141 1.08 -26.71 -0.81
N GLN A 142 0.18 -26.73 -1.80
CA GLN A 142 -0.86 -27.77 -1.90
C GLN A 142 -0.39 -29.06 -2.58
N ARG A 143 0.80 -29.09 -3.20
CA ARG A 143 1.35 -30.27 -3.88
C ARG A 143 1.96 -31.34 -2.95
N LYS A 144 1.91 -31.15 -1.63
CA LYS A 144 2.52 -32.04 -0.63
C LYS A 144 1.53 -32.77 0.30
N SER A 145 0.24 -32.76 -0.02
CA SER A 145 -0.76 -33.64 0.59
C SER A 145 -1.23 -34.69 -0.41
#